data_AF-A0A2V8JSI4-F1
#
_entry.id   AF-A0A2V8JSI4-F1
#
_cell.length_a   1.000
_cell.length_b   1.000
_cell.length_c   1.000
_cell.angle_alpha   90.00
_cell.angle_beta   90.00
_cell.angle_gamma   90.00
#
_symmetry.space_group_name_H-M   'P 1'
#
loop_
_entity.id
_entity.type
_entity.pdbx_description
1 polymer ?
#
loop_
_entity_poly.entity_id
_entity_poly.type
_entity_poly.pdbx_seq_one_letter_code
_entity_poly.pdbx_strand_id
1 'polypeptide(L)'
;MKAMPAYDQSTQLRLKSKDAIIHFDEGLIGFSEFKDYVLMENESLAPFRLLQSLESPQVGFLVLEAAALVRNYYELVPAREWESLGVTGKTKPLAFVIVVIGSTPQASTGNFQAPLLVNYEKMMGKQVILTDSGLSVRQPLM
;
A
#
# COMPACT_ATOMS: atom_id res chain seq x y z
N MET A 1 24.10 7.85 -6.25
CA MET A 1 23.00 7.32 -5.41
C MET A 1 22.59 8.43 -4.46
N LYS A 2 21.44 9.08 -4.66
CA LYS A 2 20.90 10.01 -3.65
C LYS A 2 20.05 9.19 -2.71
N ALA A 3 20.50 9.04 -1.48
CA ALA A 3 19.66 8.56 -0.39
C ALA A 3 18.41 9.45 -0.33
N MET A 4 17.23 8.83 -0.24
CA MET A 4 16.05 9.56 0.19
C MET A 4 16.38 10.16 1.56
N PRO A 5 16.22 11.48 1.77
CA PRO A 5 16.51 12.08 3.06
C PRO A 5 15.62 11.38 4.10
N ALA A 6 16.22 11.01 5.23
CA ALA A 6 15.50 10.49 6.38
C ALA A 6 14.32 11.42 6.65
N TYR A 7 13.12 10.86 6.66
CA TYR A 7 11.88 11.59 6.90
C TYR A 7 12.03 12.35 8.22
N ASP A 8 12.15 13.68 8.14
CA ASP A 8 12.41 14.54 9.28
C ASP A 8 11.19 14.52 10.21
N GLN A 9 11.35 13.89 11.37
CA GLN A 9 10.31 13.74 12.39
C GLN A 9 9.78 15.07 12.94
N SER A 10 10.47 16.19 12.68
CA SER A 10 10.03 17.53 13.11
C SER A 10 8.96 18.14 12.19
N THR A 11 8.75 17.59 10.99
CA THR A 11 7.66 17.98 10.10
C THR A 11 6.39 17.26 10.51
N GLN A 12 5.82 17.72 11.62
CA GLN A 12 4.47 17.45 12.13
C GLN A 12 3.78 16.25 11.48
N LEU A 13 3.87 15.10 12.16
CA LEU A 13 2.79 14.11 12.14
C LEU A 13 1.56 14.77 12.78
N ARG A 14 0.96 15.74 12.09
CA ARG A 14 -0.44 16.11 12.28
C ARG A 14 -1.22 14.90 11.81
N LEU A 15 -1.31 13.90 12.69
CA LEU A 15 -2.31 12.85 12.63
C LEU A 15 -3.64 13.60 12.55
N LYS A 16 -4.15 13.81 11.32
CA LYS A 16 -5.53 14.19 11.13
C LYS A 16 -6.31 12.94 11.51
N SER A 17 -6.64 12.90 12.81
CA SER A 17 -7.40 11.91 13.57
C SER A 17 -6.80 10.49 13.65
N LYS A 18 -6.94 9.89 14.84
CA LYS A 18 -6.75 8.44 15.10
C LYS A 18 -7.73 7.56 14.29
N ASP A 19 -8.60 8.15 13.48
CA ASP A 19 -9.70 7.50 12.77
C ASP A 19 -9.27 6.89 11.41
N ALA A 20 -7.98 6.96 11.06
CA ALA A 20 -7.45 6.46 9.79
C ALA A 20 -6.34 5.40 9.97
N ILE A 21 -6.35 4.66 11.07
CA ILE A 21 -5.44 3.51 11.30
C ILE A 21 -5.99 2.30 10.54
N ILE A 22 -5.24 1.80 9.58
CA ILE A 22 -5.53 0.55 8.88
C ILE A 22 -4.85 -0.58 9.65
N HIS A 23 -5.64 -1.51 10.17
CA HIS A 23 -5.15 -2.69 10.89
C HIS A 23 -4.94 -3.87 9.94
N PHE A 24 -3.76 -4.48 9.97
CA PHE A 24 -3.42 -5.69 9.23
C PHE A 24 -3.24 -6.84 10.23
N ASP A 25 -4.24 -7.74 10.34
CA ASP A 25 -4.26 -8.81 11.36
C ASP A 25 -2.99 -9.67 11.37
N GLU A 26 -2.46 -9.97 10.17
CA GLU A 26 -1.25 -10.76 9.94
C GLU A 26 0.01 -9.90 9.75
N GLY A 27 -0.12 -8.57 9.85
CA GLY A 27 0.91 -7.62 9.44
C GLY A 27 1.18 -7.66 7.94
N LEU A 28 2.38 -7.24 7.54
CA LEU A 28 2.86 -7.33 6.15
C LEU A 28 3.92 -8.44 6.02
N ILE A 29 4.11 -8.95 4.80
CA ILE A 29 5.11 -9.98 4.53
C ILE A 29 6.51 -9.44 4.86
N GLY A 30 7.20 -10.11 5.79
CA GLY A 30 8.50 -9.67 6.31
C GLY A 30 8.45 -8.60 7.41
N PHE A 31 7.24 -8.20 7.82
CA PHE A 31 6.95 -7.17 8.83
C PHE A 31 5.72 -7.58 9.65
N SER A 32 5.58 -8.86 9.98
CA SER A 32 4.38 -9.44 10.62
C SER A 32 4.13 -8.93 12.04
N GLU A 33 5.16 -8.40 12.69
CA GLU A 33 5.09 -7.79 14.01
C GLU A 33 4.40 -6.42 14.01
N PHE A 34 4.35 -5.74 12.86
CA PHE A 34 3.73 -4.44 12.70
C PHE A 34 2.37 -4.60 12.02
N LYS A 35 1.32 -4.15 12.69
CA LYS A 35 -0.07 -4.36 12.31
C LYS A 35 -0.82 -3.07 12.07
N ASP A 36 -0.45 -2.00 12.76
CA ASP A 36 -1.13 -0.72 12.66
C ASP A 36 -0.36 0.25 11.76
N TYR A 37 -1.04 0.68 10.69
CA TYR A 37 -0.48 1.61 9.71
C TYR A 37 -1.40 2.79 9.46
N VAL A 38 -0.83 3.91 9.04
CA VAL A 38 -1.57 5.06 8.52
C VAL A 38 -1.16 5.31 7.08
N LEU A 39 -2.14 5.65 6.23
CA LEU A 39 -1.87 6.06 4.86
C LEU A 39 -1.84 7.58 4.78
N MET A 40 -0.66 8.13 4.50
CA MET A 40 -0.41 9.57 4.43
C MET A 40 -0.28 10.03 2.99
N GLU A 41 -0.97 11.12 2.68
CA GLU A 41 -0.90 11.79 1.38
C GLU A 41 0.02 13.01 1.47
N ASN A 42 0.82 13.23 0.43
CA ASN A 42 1.66 14.42 0.28
C ASN A 42 1.67 14.79 -1.21
N GLU A 43 1.30 16.03 -1.53
CA GLU A 43 1.24 16.51 -2.92
C GLU A 43 2.60 16.39 -3.63
N SER A 44 3.70 16.53 -2.90
CA SER A 44 5.06 16.37 -3.45
C SER A 44 5.41 14.92 -3.79
N LEU A 45 4.67 13.96 -3.23
CA LEU A 45 4.83 12.53 -3.49
C LEU A 45 3.80 12.00 -4.48
N ALA A 46 2.79 12.79 -4.86
CA ALA A 46 1.74 12.33 -5.77
C ALA A 46 2.35 11.80 -7.10
N PRO A 47 1.87 10.67 -7.63
CA PRO A 47 0.68 9.92 -7.20
C PRO A 47 0.91 8.90 -6.06
N PHE A 48 2.10 8.87 -5.47
CA PHE A 48 2.43 7.96 -4.37
C PHE A 48 1.88 8.45 -3.02
N ARG A 49 1.64 7.49 -2.13
CA ARG A 49 1.28 7.70 -0.72
C ARG A 49 2.31 6.98 0.17
N LEU A 50 2.43 7.42 1.42
CA LEU A 50 3.27 6.77 2.41
C LEU A 50 2.40 5.95 3.36
N LEU A 51 2.56 4.62 3.34
CA LEU A 51 2.00 3.73 4.34
C LEU A 51 3.00 3.60 5.49
N GLN A 52 2.72 4.25 6.62
CA GLN A 52 3.64 4.37 7.75
C GLN A 52 3.17 3.51 8.92
N SER A 53 4.04 2.67 9.47
CA SER A 53 3.75 1.94 10.70
C SER A 53 3.65 2.90 11.88
N LEU A 54 2.67 2.68 12.77
CA LEU A 54 2.54 3.38 14.04
C LEU A 54 3.38 2.75 15.17
N GLU A 55 3.83 1.52 14.96
CA GLU A 55 4.60 0.75 15.94
C GLU A 55 6.11 0.94 15.74
N SER A 56 6.55 1.26 14.51
CA SER A 56 7.94 1.60 14.23
C SER A 56 8.07 2.76 13.23
N PRO A 57 8.71 3.88 13.63
CA PRO A 57 8.92 5.01 12.72
C PRO A 57 9.90 4.70 11.57
N GLN A 58 10.67 3.60 11.66
CA GLN A 58 11.61 3.18 10.62
C GLN A 58 10.93 2.33 9.53
N VAL A 59 9.67 1.91 9.76
CA VAL A 59 8.93 1.05 8.83
C VAL A 59 7.88 1.88 8.10
N GLY A 60 8.15 2.15 6.83
CA GLY A 60 7.24 2.87 5.96
C GLY A 60 7.45 2.46 4.50
N PHE A 61 6.37 2.48 3.73
CA PHE A 61 6.36 2.03 2.34
C PHE A 61 5.75 3.11 1.45
N LEU A 62 6.41 3.42 0.34
CA LEU A 62 5.75 4.13 -0.74
C LEU A 62 4.79 3.17 -1.43
N VAL A 63 3.56 3.63 -1.62
CA VAL A 63 2.52 2.84 -2.25
C VAL A 63 1.78 3.65 -3.31
N LEU A 64 1.17 2.94 -4.26
CA LEU A 64 0.38 3.49 -5.35
C LEU A 64 -0.91 2.70 -5.50
N GLU A 65 -2.04 3.35 -5.82
CA GLU A 65 -3.27 2.64 -6.14
C GLU A 65 -3.06 1.78 -7.39
N ALA A 66 -3.27 0.47 -7.29
CA ALA A 66 -2.93 -0.48 -8.35
C ALA A 66 -3.68 -0.17 -9.66
N ALA A 67 -4.93 0.30 -9.54
CA ALA A 67 -5.78 0.69 -10.66
C ALA A 67 -5.25 1.89 -11.47
N ALA A 68 -4.31 2.67 -10.91
CA ALA A 68 -3.68 3.78 -11.63
C ALA A 68 -2.85 3.32 -12.83
N LEU A 69 -2.30 2.10 -12.80
CA LEU A 69 -1.53 1.51 -13.90
C LEU A 69 -2.27 0.36 -14.58
N VAL A 70 -2.93 -0.49 -13.81
CA VAL A 70 -3.66 -1.65 -14.33
C VAL A 70 -5.15 -1.41 -14.10
N ARG A 71 -5.85 -0.84 -15.10
CA ARG A 71 -7.24 -0.36 -14.90
C ARG A 71 -8.22 -1.42 -14.38
N ASN A 72 -8.05 -2.68 -14.77
CA ASN A 72 -8.87 -3.81 -14.35
C ASN A 72 -8.30 -4.57 -13.13
N TYR A 73 -7.39 -3.96 -12.36
CA TYR A 73 -6.67 -4.67 -11.29
C TYR A 73 -7.59 -5.32 -10.25
N TYR A 74 -8.70 -4.65 -9.89
CA TYR A 74 -9.63 -5.17 -8.89
C TYR A 74 -10.30 -6.49 -9.31
N GLU A 75 -10.49 -6.69 -10.62
CA GLU A 75 -11.05 -7.93 -11.20
C GLU A 75 -10.04 -9.09 -11.19
N LEU A 76 -8.74 -8.77 -11.14
CA LEU A 76 -7.66 -9.76 -11.05
C LEU A 76 -7.50 -10.34 -9.64
N VAL A 77 -8.01 -9.63 -8.62
CA VAL A 77 -8.00 -10.10 -7.24
C VAL A 77 -9.17 -11.07 -7.04
N PRO A 78 -8.93 -12.33 -6.59
CA PRO A 78 -10.00 -13.30 -6.38
C PRO A 78 -11.05 -12.78 -5.38
N ALA A 79 -12.34 -12.94 -5.69
CA ALA A 79 -13.46 -12.45 -4.88
C ALA A 79 -13.37 -12.83 -3.39
N ARG A 80 -12.93 -14.08 -3.11
CA ARG A 80 -12.71 -14.58 -1.74
C ARG A 80 -11.78 -13.69 -0.90
N GLU A 81 -10.81 -13.02 -1.53
CA GLU A 81 -9.86 -12.16 -0.81
C GLU A 81 -10.57 -10.89 -0.33
N TRP A 82 -11.39 -10.28 -1.19
CA TRP A 82 -12.26 -9.16 -0.85
C TRP A 82 -13.28 -9.53 0.23
N GLU A 83 -13.93 -10.68 0.08
CA GLU A 83 -14.90 -11.20 1.05
C GLU A 83 -14.26 -11.45 2.42
N SER A 84 -13.04 -12.00 2.46
CA SER A 84 -12.30 -12.21 3.71
C SER A 84 -11.98 -10.90 4.45
N LEU A 85 -11.82 -9.80 3.69
CA LEU A 85 -11.62 -8.45 4.23
C LEU A 85 -12.96 -7.72 4.50
N GLY A 86 -14.09 -8.40 4.26
CA GLY A 86 -15.43 -7.86 4.43
C GLY A 86 -15.81 -6.77 3.43
N VAL A 87 -15.16 -6.72 2.27
CA VAL A 87 -15.54 -5.87 1.14
C VAL A 87 -16.66 -6.58 0.38
N THR A 88 -17.85 -5.98 0.36
CA THR A 88 -19.02 -6.51 -0.36
C THR A 88 -19.42 -5.55 -1.48
N GLY A 89 -20.40 -5.92 -2.33
CA GLY A 89 -20.73 -5.17 -3.56
C GLY A 89 -21.11 -3.68 -3.40
N LYS A 90 -21.28 -3.16 -2.17
CA LYS A 90 -21.47 -1.73 -1.89
C LYS A 90 -20.18 -0.99 -1.50
N THR A 91 -19.19 -1.72 -0.98
CA THR A 91 -17.93 -1.16 -0.50
C THR A 91 -17.00 -0.96 -1.70
N LYS A 92 -16.40 0.23 -1.83
CA LYS A 92 -15.42 0.49 -2.89
C LYS A 92 -14.15 -0.35 -2.60
N PRO A 93 -13.73 -1.26 -3.49
CA PRO A 93 -12.48 -1.98 -3.33
C PRO A 93 -11.31 -1.02 -3.52
N LEU A 94 -10.30 -1.15 -2.66
CA LEU A 94 -9.06 -0.40 -2.75
C LEU A 94 -7.88 -1.35 -2.60
N ALA A 95 -6.94 -1.25 -3.54
CA ALA A 95 -5.71 -2.03 -3.55
C ALA A 95 -4.54 -1.10 -3.82
N PHE A 96 -3.53 -1.18 -2.97
CA PHE A 96 -2.26 -0.49 -3.15
C PHE A 96 -1.14 -1.48 -3.45
N VAL A 97 -0.16 -1.06 -4.24
CA VAL A 97 1.07 -1.83 -4.47
C VAL A 97 2.24 -1.10 -3.83
N ILE A 98 3.15 -1.84 -3.23
CA ILE A 98 4.41 -1.28 -2.70
C ILE A 98 5.33 -0.95 -3.87
N VAL A 99 5.91 0.25 -3.83
CA VAL A 99 6.76 0.81 -4.87
C VAL A 99 8.20 0.89 -4.40
N VAL A 100 9.11 0.54 -5.30
CA VAL A 100 10.55 0.79 -5.17
C VAL A 100 10.92 1.88 -6.17
N ILE A 101 11.41 3.00 -5.65
CA ILE A 101 11.89 4.11 -6.46
C ILE A 101 13.31 3.79 -6.95
N GLY A 102 13.45 3.74 -8.28
CA GLY A 102 14.72 3.50 -8.93
C GLY A 102 15.64 4.72 -8.91
N SER A 103 16.87 4.55 -9.37
CA SER A 103 17.79 5.68 -9.60
C SER A 103 17.29 6.62 -10.71
N THR A 104 16.42 6.13 -11.58
CA THR A 104 15.68 6.88 -12.60
C THR A 104 14.18 6.53 -12.51
N PRO A 105 13.28 7.39 -13.02
CA PRO A 105 11.86 7.08 -13.08
C PRO A 105 11.54 5.74 -13.77
N GLN A 106 12.22 5.43 -14.89
CA GLN A 106 12.06 4.19 -15.65
C GLN A 106 12.53 2.94 -14.89
N ALA A 107 13.45 3.11 -13.92
CA ALA A 107 13.91 2.03 -13.06
C ALA A 107 13.00 1.81 -11.84
N SER A 108 11.93 2.61 -11.68
CA SER A 108 10.98 2.46 -10.59
C SER A 108 10.00 1.34 -10.89
N THR A 109 9.73 0.52 -9.89
CA THR A 109 8.88 -0.67 -10.04
C THR A 109 7.88 -0.77 -8.91
N GLY A 110 6.74 -1.39 -9.17
CA GLY A 110 5.77 -1.77 -8.14
C GLY A 110 5.64 -3.29 -8.05
N ASN A 111 5.31 -3.78 -6.86
CA ASN A 111 4.94 -5.17 -6.65
C ASN A 111 3.44 -5.36 -6.88
N PHE A 112 3.06 -5.62 -8.14
CA PHE A 112 1.67 -5.87 -8.53
C PHE A 112 1.25 -7.31 -8.27
N GLN A 113 2.16 -8.21 -7.94
CA GLN A 113 1.80 -9.57 -7.52
C GLN A 113 1.33 -9.62 -6.07
N ALA A 114 1.79 -8.71 -5.21
CA ALA A 114 1.49 -8.74 -3.78
C ALA A 114 0.82 -7.45 -3.26
N PRO A 115 -0.42 -7.12 -3.69
CA PRO A 115 -1.09 -5.90 -3.27
C PRO A 115 -1.49 -5.92 -1.79
N LEU A 116 -1.66 -4.71 -1.27
CA LEU A 116 -2.30 -4.38 -0.01
C LEU A 116 -3.76 -4.05 -0.29
N LEU A 117 -4.65 -5.01 -0.01
CA LEU A 117 -6.09 -4.79 -0.06
C LEU A 117 -6.51 -4.01 1.18
N VAL A 118 -7.39 -3.02 1.00
CA VAL A 118 -7.88 -2.18 2.10
C VAL A 118 -9.39 -2.06 2.04
N ASN A 119 -10.03 -2.36 3.17
CA ASN A 119 -11.41 -2.03 3.44
C ASN A 119 -11.45 -0.77 4.31
N TYR A 120 -11.69 0.38 3.70
CA TYR A 120 -11.75 1.66 4.43
C TYR A 120 -12.97 1.80 5.33
N GLU A 121 -14.05 1.08 5.08
CA GLU A 121 -15.24 1.14 5.97
C GLU A 121 -14.96 0.45 7.30
N LYS A 122 -14.14 -0.61 7.27
CA LYS A 122 -13.74 -1.36 8.47
C LYS A 122 -12.36 -0.98 8.99
N MET A 123 -11.62 -0.17 8.25
CA MET A 123 -10.23 0.16 8.52
C MET A 123 -9.34 -1.08 8.67
N MET A 124 -9.57 -2.08 7.81
CA MET A 124 -8.83 -3.34 7.78
C MET A 124 -8.02 -3.46 6.50
N GLY A 125 -6.82 -4.02 6.62
CA GLY A 125 -5.89 -4.29 5.53
C GLY A 125 -5.47 -5.75 5.47
N LYS A 126 -5.11 -6.20 4.27
CA LYS A 126 -4.52 -7.53 4.04
C LYS A 126 -3.52 -7.46 2.90
N GLN A 127 -2.34 -8.05 3.08
CA GLN A 127 -1.44 -8.30 1.95
C GLN A 127 -1.74 -9.68 1.37
N VAL A 128 -1.97 -9.77 0.06
CA VAL A 128 -2.26 -11.04 -0.62
C VAL A 128 -1.24 -11.29 -1.72
N ILE A 129 -0.94 -12.55 -2.03
CA ILE A 129 -0.09 -12.91 -3.18
C ILE A 129 -0.99 -13.47 -4.29
N LEU A 130 -0.95 -12.83 -5.45
CA LEU A 130 -1.75 -13.19 -6.63
C LEU A 130 -0.97 -14.15 -7.54
N THR A 131 -0.91 -15.43 -7.16
CA THR A 131 -0.09 -16.48 -7.81
C THR A 131 -0.36 -16.67 -9.30
N ASP A 132 -1.62 -16.59 -9.72
CA ASP A 132 -2.07 -16.93 -11.09
C ASP A 132 -2.48 -15.71 -11.93
N SER A 133 -2.08 -14.51 -11.51
CA SER A 133 -2.50 -13.26 -12.13
C SER A 133 -1.69 -12.86 -13.36
N GLY A 134 -0.52 -13.48 -13.57
CA GLY A 134 0.48 -13.01 -14.55
C GLY A 134 1.15 -11.68 -14.19
N LEU A 135 0.87 -11.13 -13.00
CA LEU A 135 1.43 -9.87 -12.53
C LEU A 135 2.85 -10.07 -11.97
N SER A 136 3.69 -9.07 -12.17
CA SER A 136 5.09 -9.09 -11.74
C SER A 136 5.29 -8.49 -10.34
N VAL A 137 6.25 -9.04 -9.60
CA VAL A 137 6.80 -8.42 -8.37
C VAL A 137 7.62 -7.16 -8.64
N ARG A 138 8.01 -6.93 -9.90
CA ARG A 138 8.79 -5.78 -10.37
C ARG A 138 8.18 -5.25 -11.67
N GLN A 139 6.93 -4.79 -11.61
CA GLN A 139 6.27 -4.15 -12.74
C GLN A 139 6.83 -2.74 -12.92
N PRO A 140 7.33 -2.36 -14.11
CA PRO A 140 7.73 -0.98 -14.40
C PRO A 140 6.57 0.00 -14.21
N LEU A 141 6.87 1.18 -13.66
CA LEU A 141 5.85 2.22 -13.47
C LEU A 141 5.70 3.18 -14.66
N MET A 142 6.59 3.10 -15.64
CA MET A 142 6.65 3.93 -16.84
C MET A 142 7.02 3.10 -18.06
#